data_AF-A0A2E0UHS2-F1
#
_entry.id   AF-A0A2E0UHS2-F1
#
_cell.length_a   1.000
_cell.length_b   1.000
_cell.length_c   1.000
_cell.angle_alpha   90.00
_cell.angle_beta   90.00
_cell.angle_gamma   90.00
#
_symmetry.space_group_name_H-M   'P 1'
#
loop_
_entity.id
_entity.type
_entity.pdbx_description
1 polymer ?
#
loop_
_entity_poly.entity_id
_entity_poly.type
_entity_poly.pdbx_seq_one_letter_code
_entity_poly.pdbx_strand_id
1 'polypeptide(L)'
;MASARRGLKMSEAVTFESVVSDTFDSIMLRYGYDLVASDDSYVRIDSHVSSIQLHYDRRRSFEVGLEFSELANGESLRRTPFNLGEVFRECSVPDADSASFFQSADILQVRRFLASVAETLVTYCEPVLRGDHGFFEAVGHRRSDEAAAHTRQIQLQSVRDEADLAWRDKEYQAFVHLLVKFRDVLSEADQRKLEYAEKNLISN
;
A
#
# COMPACT_ATOMS: atom_id res chain seq x y z
N MET A 1 7.99 -16.24 -61.97
CA MET A 1 7.73 -17.10 -60.80
C MET A 1 9.00 -17.19 -59.96
N ALA A 2 9.06 -16.44 -58.85
CA ALA A 2 9.94 -16.70 -57.70
C ALA A 2 9.44 -15.79 -56.56
N SER A 3 8.46 -16.30 -55.81
CA SER A 3 7.93 -15.65 -54.61
C SER A 3 8.94 -15.84 -53.49
N ALA A 4 9.69 -14.77 -53.18
CA ALA A 4 10.52 -14.71 -51.99
C ALA A 4 9.60 -14.61 -50.77
N ARG A 5 9.44 -15.73 -50.05
CA ARG A 5 8.85 -15.78 -48.72
C ARG A 5 9.68 -14.88 -47.81
N ARG A 6 9.21 -13.63 -47.58
CA ARG A 6 9.67 -12.84 -46.43
C ARG A 6 9.25 -13.59 -45.18
N GLY A 7 10.26 -14.03 -44.43
CA GLY A 7 10.08 -14.67 -43.14
C GLY A 7 9.20 -13.82 -42.23
N LEU A 8 8.27 -14.48 -41.56
CA LEU A 8 7.60 -13.97 -40.37
C LEU A 8 8.67 -13.35 -39.46
N LYS A 9 8.53 -12.06 -39.13
CA LYS A 9 9.16 -11.49 -37.95
C LYS A 9 8.68 -12.34 -36.77
N MET A 10 9.60 -12.97 -36.06
CA MET A 10 9.31 -13.49 -34.72
C MET A 10 8.77 -12.31 -33.91
N SER A 11 7.53 -12.41 -33.44
CA SER A 11 6.99 -11.46 -32.47
C SER A 11 7.90 -11.50 -31.25
N GLU A 12 8.60 -10.40 -30.94
CA GLU A 12 9.31 -10.29 -29.66
C GLU A 12 8.33 -10.63 -28.54
N ALA A 13 8.74 -11.56 -27.67
CA ALA A 13 7.93 -11.92 -26.52
C ALA A 13 7.79 -10.68 -25.63
N VAL A 14 6.56 -10.27 -25.34
CA VAL A 14 6.30 -9.15 -24.42
C VAL A 14 6.85 -9.52 -23.04
N THR A 15 7.90 -8.81 -22.61
CA THR A 15 8.52 -8.98 -21.28
C THR A 15 7.92 -8.00 -20.28
N PHE A 16 8.04 -8.29 -18.98
CA PHE A 16 7.58 -7.38 -17.94
C PHE A 16 8.31 -6.03 -18.00
N GLU A 17 9.63 -6.04 -18.21
CA GLU A 17 10.42 -4.83 -18.48
C GLU A 17 9.86 -4.00 -19.64
N SER A 18 9.59 -4.62 -20.80
CA SER A 18 9.05 -3.88 -21.95
C SER A 18 7.70 -3.23 -21.64
N VAL A 19 6.87 -3.88 -20.83
CA VAL A 19 5.58 -3.34 -20.40
C VAL A 19 5.77 -2.16 -19.46
N VAL A 20 6.68 -2.26 -18.49
CA VAL A 20 6.96 -1.16 -17.56
C VAL A 20 7.55 0.03 -18.32
N SER A 21 8.58 -0.17 -19.12
CA SER A 21 9.20 0.90 -19.93
C SER A 21 8.16 1.60 -20.81
N ASP A 22 7.32 0.85 -21.53
CA ASP A 22 6.25 1.42 -22.36
C ASP A 22 5.23 2.25 -21.56
N THR A 23 4.88 1.82 -20.35
CA THR A 23 3.81 2.44 -19.55
C THR A 23 4.31 3.59 -18.68
N PHE A 24 5.59 3.56 -18.27
CA PHE A 24 6.23 4.56 -17.42
C PHE A 24 7.13 5.53 -18.20
N ASP A 25 7.26 5.41 -19.52
CA ASP A 25 8.10 6.29 -20.37
C ASP A 25 7.87 7.78 -20.08
N SER A 26 6.60 8.21 -19.96
CA SER A 26 6.28 9.60 -19.67
C SER A 26 6.76 10.07 -18.29
N ILE A 27 6.75 9.19 -17.29
CA ILE A 27 7.29 9.47 -15.95
C ILE A 27 8.82 9.53 -16.03
N MET A 28 9.44 8.57 -16.69
CA MET A 28 10.89 8.50 -16.88
C MET A 28 11.44 9.76 -17.53
N LEU A 29 10.85 10.16 -18.66
CA LEU A 29 11.27 11.36 -19.38
C LEU A 29 10.99 12.66 -18.60
N ARG A 30 9.82 12.78 -17.96
CA ARG A 30 9.41 14.02 -17.30
C ARG A 30 10.12 14.26 -15.97
N TYR A 31 10.36 13.21 -15.20
CA TYR A 31 10.91 13.30 -13.85
C TYR A 31 12.36 12.80 -13.74
N GLY A 32 12.96 12.38 -14.87
CA GLY A 32 14.35 11.93 -14.92
C GLY A 32 14.56 10.62 -14.18
N TYR A 33 13.68 9.64 -14.41
CA TYR A 33 13.92 8.27 -13.97
C TYR A 33 14.62 7.47 -15.05
N ASP A 34 15.58 6.65 -14.64
CA ASP A 34 16.28 5.69 -15.47
C ASP A 34 15.96 4.26 -15.03
N LEU A 35 16.01 3.31 -15.97
CA LEU A 35 15.92 1.89 -15.66
C LEU A 35 17.23 1.42 -15.02
N VAL A 36 17.18 1.02 -13.75
CA VAL A 36 18.35 0.63 -12.96
C VAL A 36 18.49 -0.89 -12.85
N ALA A 37 17.39 -1.61 -12.77
CA ALA A 37 17.40 -3.07 -12.72
C ALA A 37 16.12 -3.66 -13.33
N SER A 38 16.25 -4.82 -13.95
CA SER A 38 15.12 -5.59 -14.47
C SER A 38 15.41 -7.10 -14.47
N ASP A 39 14.35 -7.87 -14.25
CA ASP A 39 14.26 -9.30 -14.55
C ASP A 39 12.82 -9.66 -14.99
N ASP A 40 12.53 -10.95 -15.13
CA ASP A 40 11.21 -11.45 -15.57
C ASP A 40 10.04 -11.07 -14.64
N SER A 41 10.32 -10.67 -13.41
CA SER A 41 9.38 -10.44 -12.30
C SER A 41 9.60 -9.14 -11.55
N TYR A 42 10.63 -8.37 -11.90
CA TYR A 42 11.03 -7.17 -11.19
C TYR A 42 11.50 -6.10 -12.16
N VAL A 43 11.12 -4.85 -11.90
CA VAL A 43 11.66 -3.68 -12.58
C VAL A 43 11.87 -2.59 -11.54
N ARG A 44 13.03 -1.93 -11.57
CA ARG A 44 13.32 -0.76 -10.75
C ARG A 44 13.74 0.40 -11.64
N ILE A 45 13.03 1.51 -11.48
CA ILE A 45 13.38 2.79 -12.07
C ILE A 45 13.72 3.77 -10.95
N ASP A 46 14.81 4.52 -11.10
CA ASP A 46 15.26 5.49 -10.12
C ASP A 46 15.44 6.86 -10.75
N SER A 47 15.06 7.90 -10.02
CA SER A 47 15.55 9.26 -10.21
C SER A 47 16.68 9.54 -9.21
N HIS A 48 17.16 10.78 -9.17
CA HIS A 48 18.12 11.22 -8.15
C HIS A 48 17.53 11.33 -6.73
N VAL A 49 16.19 11.34 -6.58
CA VAL A 49 15.48 11.62 -5.32
C VAL A 49 14.44 10.58 -4.93
N SER A 50 14.09 9.66 -5.83
CA SER A 50 13.06 8.65 -5.56
C SER A 50 13.22 7.42 -6.44
N SER A 51 12.75 6.28 -5.94
CA SER A 51 12.75 4.98 -6.62
C SER A 51 11.33 4.45 -6.73
N ILE A 52 11.02 3.82 -7.86
CA ILE A 52 9.80 3.04 -8.08
C ILE A 52 10.23 1.62 -8.42
N GLN A 53 9.82 0.68 -7.59
CA GLN A 53 10.05 -0.75 -7.75
C GLN A 53 8.73 -1.42 -8.11
N LEU A 54 8.73 -2.23 -9.16
CA LEU A 54 7.57 -2.93 -9.67
C LEU A 54 7.84 -4.42 -9.61
N HIS A 55 6.88 -5.17 -9.10
CA HIS A 55 6.97 -6.62 -8.92
C HIS A 55 5.83 -7.29 -9.67
N TYR A 56 6.11 -8.42 -10.30
CA TYR A 56 5.10 -9.27 -10.93
C TYR A 56 5.41 -10.76 -10.68
N ASP A 57 4.70 -11.38 -9.74
CA ASP A 57 4.85 -12.83 -9.49
C ASP A 57 4.06 -13.64 -10.53
N ARG A 58 4.59 -13.70 -11.75
CA ARG A 58 3.99 -14.43 -12.87
C ARG A 58 3.85 -15.94 -12.65
N ARG A 59 4.46 -16.52 -11.61
CA ARG A 59 4.55 -17.98 -11.45
C ARG A 59 3.64 -18.52 -10.36
N ARG A 60 3.26 -17.72 -9.36
CA ARG A 60 2.48 -18.22 -8.21
C ARG A 60 1.18 -17.46 -8.03
N SER A 61 1.25 -16.17 -7.71
CA SER A 61 0.06 -15.37 -7.35
C SER A 61 -0.47 -14.52 -8.49
N PHE A 62 0.35 -14.25 -9.51
CA PHE A 62 0.09 -13.27 -10.57
C PHE A 62 -0.13 -11.85 -10.04
N GLU A 63 0.36 -11.56 -8.83
CA GLU A 63 0.28 -10.26 -8.19
C GLU A 63 1.20 -9.27 -8.85
N VAL A 64 0.69 -8.06 -9.05
CA VAL A 64 1.48 -6.90 -9.47
C VAL A 64 1.50 -5.90 -8.33
N GLY A 65 2.70 -5.54 -7.88
CA GLY A 65 2.91 -4.61 -6.78
C GLY A 65 3.83 -3.47 -7.19
N LEU A 66 3.64 -2.31 -6.56
CA LEU A 66 4.52 -1.16 -6.69
C LEU A 66 4.94 -0.66 -5.31
N GLU A 67 6.22 -0.32 -5.22
CA GLU A 67 6.87 0.16 -4.03
C GLU A 67 7.66 1.45 -4.33
N PHE A 68 7.59 2.41 -3.40
CA PHE A 68 8.13 3.76 -3.55
C PHE A 68 9.13 4.04 -2.44
N SER A 69 10.27 4.63 -2.80
CA SER A 69 11.28 5.05 -1.84
C SER A 69 11.76 6.46 -2.11
N GLU A 70 12.05 7.19 -1.05
CA GLU A 70 12.87 8.40 -1.10
C GLU A 70 14.34 8.00 -1.21
N LEU A 71 15.10 8.67 -2.07
CA LEU A 71 16.52 8.42 -2.28
C LEU A 71 17.37 9.62 -1.84
N ALA A 72 18.55 9.33 -1.29
CA ALA A 72 19.64 10.27 -1.14
C ALA A 72 20.93 9.61 -1.62
N ASN A 73 21.60 10.23 -2.60
CA ASN A 73 22.83 9.69 -3.21
C ASN A 73 22.66 8.27 -3.77
N GLY A 74 21.48 7.95 -4.32
CA GLY A 74 21.17 6.63 -4.89
C GLY A 74 20.82 5.55 -3.86
N GLU A 75 20.86 5.87 -2.56
CA GLU A 75 20.45 4.95 -1.48
C GLU A 75 19.10 5.35 -0.92
N SER A 76 18.30 4.36 -0.49
CA SER A 76 17.03 4.67 0.13
C SER A 76 17.24 5.26 1.53
N LEU A 77 16.56 6.37 1.80
CA LEU A 77 16.55 7.01 3.11
C LEU A 77 15.81 6.18 4.17
N ARG A 78 14.95 5.24 3.75
CA ARG A 78 14.16 4.39 4.64
C ARG A 78 14.43 2.92 4.36
N ARG A 79 14.35 2.11 5.42
CA ARG A 79 14.53 0.65 5.28
C ARG A 79 13.38 -0.03 4.55
N THR A 80 12.18 0.51 4.66
CA THR A 80 10.96 -0.12 4.15
C THR A 80 10.27 0.84 3.18
N PRO A 81 10.15 0.47 1.90
CA PRO A 81 9.46 1.29 0.91
C PRO A 81 7.96 1.39 1.22
N PHE A 82 7.28 2.34 0.61
CA PHE A 82 5.83 2.51 0.69
C PHE A 82 5.14 1.80 -0.45
N ASN A 83 4.09 1.04 -0.18
CA ASN A 83 3.33 0.39 -1.25
C ASN A 83 2.40 1.40 -1.94
N LEU A 84 1.86 1.00 -3.10
CA LEU A 84 0.95 1.83 -3.90
C LEU A 84 -0.25 2.36 -3.12
N GLY A 85 -0.86 1.52 -2.27
CA GLY A 85 -2.02 1.91 -1.48
C GLY A 85 -1.70 3.02 -0.48
N GLU A 86 -0.56 2.94 0.19
CA GLU A 86 -0.11 3.96 1.14
C GLU A 86 0.11 5.31 0.43
N VAL A 87 0.77 5.30 -0.73
CA VAL A 87 1.00 6.50 -1.54
C VAL A 87 -0.32 7.09 -2.04
N PHE A 88 -1.22 6.25 -2.56
CA PHE A 88 -2.52 6.68 -3.08
C PHE A 88 -3.42 7.25 -1.98
N ARG A 89 -3.42 6.66 -0.78
CA ARG A 89 -4.13 7.19 0.37
C ARG A 89 -3.59 8.57 0.75
N GLU A 90 -2.27 8.77 0.76
CA GLU A 90 -1.68 10.07 1.08
C GLU A 90 -2.04 11.13 0.03
N CYS A 91 -2.02 10.76 -1.25
CA CYS A 91 -2.41 11.62 -2.35
C CYS A 91 -3.93 11.81 -2.51
N SER A 92 -4.75 11.23 -1.63
CA SER A 92 -6.22 11.28 -1.71
C SER A 92 -6.78 10.83 -3.06
N VAL A 93 -6.16 9.80 -3.66
CA VAL A 93 -6.63 9.18 -4.89
C VAL A 93 -7.99 8.50 -4.63
N PRO A 94 -8.99 8.68 -5.50
CA PRO A 94 -10.25 7.95 -5.39
C PRO A 94 -10.02 6.43 -5.36
N ASP A 95 -10.73 5.73 -4.46
CA ASP A 95 -10.65 4.28 -4.31
C ASP A 95 -9.23 3.73 -4.03
N ALA A 96 -8.38 4.52 -3.36
CA ALA A 96 -6.98 4.20 -3.06
C ALA A 96 -6.77 2.78 -2.48
N ASP A 97 -7.67 2.30 -1.63
CA ASP A 97 -7.56 0.97 -1.02
C ASP A 97 -7.71 -0.16 -2.04
N SER A 98 -8.52 0.04 -3.08
CA SER A 98 -8.72 -0.94 -4.15
C SER A 98 -7.51 -1.05 -5.09
N ALA A 99 -6.73 0.03 -5.23
CA ALA A 99 -5.58 0.08 -6.12
C ALA A 99 -4.38 -0.71 -5.59
N SER A 100 -4.34 -0.99 -4.28
CA SER A 100 -3.23 -1.67 -3.62
C SER A 100 -3.06 -3.14 -3.99
N PHE A 101 -4.08 -3.75 -4.63
CA PHE A 101 -4.10 -5.18 -4.93
C PHE A 101 -4.57 -5.43 -6.36
N PHE A 102 -3.64 -5.85 -7.23
CA PHE A 102 -3.95 -6.27 -8.59
C PHE A 102 -3.33 -7.64 -8.87
N GLN A 103 -4.12 -8.52 -9.49
CA GLN A 103 -3.70 -9.86 -9.87
C GLN A 103 -4.18 -10.20 -11.28
N SER A 104 -3.27 -10.62 -12.16
CA SER A 104 -3.66 -11.12 -13.48
C SER A 104 -2.55 -11.93 -14.14
N ALA A 105 -2.90 -13.11 -14.67
CA ALA A 105 -1.99 -13.91 -15.50
C ALA A 105 -1.82 -13.36 -16.93
N ASP A 106 -2.71 -12.45 -17.36
CA ASP A 106 -2.68 -11.84 -18.69
C ASP A 106 -1.81 -10.57 -18.68
N ILE A 107 -0.68 -10.63 -19.39
CA ILE A 107 0.26 -9.52 -19.51
C ILE A 107 -0.37 -8.26 -20.12
N LEU A 108 -1.42 -8.40 -20.94
CA LEU A 108 -2.14 -7.24 -21.48
C LEU A 108 -2.97 -6.54 -20.42
N GLN A 109 -3.52 -7.27 -19.45
CA GLN A 109 -4.22 -6.68 -18.31
C GLN A 109 -3.23 -6.04 -17.34
N VAL A 110 -2.06 -6.65 -17.11
CA VAL A 110 -0.96 -6.03 -16.37
C VAL A 110 -0.55 -4.70 -17.02
N ARG A 111 -0.39 -4.67 -18.35
CA ARG A 111 -0.07 -3.43 -19.09
C ARG A 111 -1.12 -2.34 -18.88
N ARG A 112 -2.42 -2.68 -18.94
CA ARG A 112 -3.51 -1.71 -18.72
C ARG A 112 -3.52 -1.17 -17.30
N PHE A 113 -3.33 -2.06 -16.32
CA PHE A 113 -3.20 -1.68 -14.92
C PHE A 113 -2.02 -0.71 -14.73
N LEU A 114 -0.83 -1.05 -15.22
CA LEU A 114 0.35 -0.20 -15.10
C LEU A 114 0.20 1.15 -15.81
N ALA A 115 -0.44 1.18 -16.98
CA ALA A 115 -0.77 2.45 -17.66
C ALA A 115 -1.70 3.34 -16.81
N SER A 116 -2.75 2.76 -16.22
CA SER A 116 -3.66 3.48 -15.33
C SER A 116 -2.96 3.97 -14.05
N VAL A 117 -2.04 3.17 -13.51
CA VAL A 117 -1.23 3.57 -12.34
C VAL A 117 -0.31 4.72 -12.70
N ALA A 118 0.39 4.65 -13.84
CA ALA A 118 1.26 5.73 -14.30
C ALA A 118 0.48 7.05 -14.50
N GLU A 119 -0.70 6.99 -15.11
CA GLU A 119 -1.58 8.16 -15.26
C GLU A 119 -2.02 8.73 -13.91
N THR A 120 -2.37 7.86 -12.97
CA THR A 120 -2.79 8.25 -11.61
C THR A 120 -1.63 8.91 -10.85
N LEU A 121 -0.42 8.36 -10.97
CA LEU A 121 0.79 8.92 -10.36
C LEU A 121 1.08 10.32 -10.90
N VAL A 122 0.98 10.51 -12.22
CA VAL A 122 1.19 11.83 -12.85
C VAL A 122 0.11 12.84 -12.43
N THR A 123 -1.14 12.37 -12.28
CA THR A 123 -2.29 13.24 -11.97
C THR A 123 -2.32 13.68 -10.51
N TYR A 124 -2.13 12.74 -9.58
CA TYR A 124 -2.38 12.93 -8.16
C TYR A 124 -1.12 12.86 -7.29
N CYS A 125 -0.10 12.15 -7.75
CA CYS A 125 1.04 11.78 -6.92
C CYS A 125 2.34 12.48 -7.33
N GLU A 126 2.27 13.67 -7.92
CA GLU A 126 3.49 14.42 -8.28
C GLU A 126 4.50 14.57 -7.13
N PRO A 127 4.11 14.76 -5.85
CA PRO A 127 5.06 14.80 -4.73
C PRO A 127 5.93 13.54 -4.61
N VAL A 128 5.39 12.33 -4.84
CA VAL A 128 6.19 11.09 -4.79
C VAL A 128 7.19 11.04 -5.94
N LEU A 129 6.78 11.49 -7.13
CA LEU A 129 7.62 11.49 -8.33
C LEU A 129 8.77 12.50 -8.22
N ARG A 130 8.57 13.58 -7.46
CA ARG A 130 9.57 14.62 -7.20
C ARG A 130 10.45 14.36 -5.98
N GLY A 131 10.23 13.25 -5.26
CA GLY A 131 11.01 12.97 -4.05
C GLY A 131 10.73 13.94 -2.90
N ASP A 132 9.49 14.43 -2.76
CA ASP A 132 9.15 15.39 -1.71
C ASP A 132 9.30 14.75 -0.32
N HIS A 133 10.27 15.24 0.45
CA HIS A 133 10.57 14.72 1.79
C HIS A 133 9.38 14.81 2.74
N GLY A 134 8.63 15.93 2.69
CA GLY A 134 7.46 16.14 3.53
C GLY A 134 6.34 15.13 3.22
N PHE A 135 6.17 14.77 1.95
CA PHE A 135 5.28 13.70 1.54
C PHE A 135 5.71 12.35 2.13
N PHE A 136 6.98 11.95 1.97
CA PHE A 136 7.46 10.68 2.50
C PHE A 136 7.40 10.59 4.04
N GLU A 137 7.64 11.71 4.74
CA GLU A 137 7.41 11.80 6.19
C GLU A 137 5.92 11.64 6.54
N ALA A 138 5.01 12.27 5.80
CA ALA A 138 3.57 12.15 6.03
C ALA A 138 3.07 10.70 5.84
N VAL A 139 3.48 10.02 4.76
CA VAL A 139 3.16 8.60 4.55
C VAL A 139 3.75 7.75 5.69
N GLY A 140 4.98 8.07 6.14
CA GLY A 140 5.63 7.42 7.28
C GLY A 140 4.86 7.54 8.59
N HIS A 141 4.38 8.76 8.91
CA HIS A 141 3.53 9.01 10.07
C HIS A 141 2.22 8.23 9.99
N ARG A 142 1.53 8.28 8.85
CA ARG A 142 0.29 7.55 8.63
C ARG A 142 0.47 6.04 8.82
N ARG A 143 1.51 5.44 8.25
CA ARG A 143 1.86 4.03 8.46
C ARG A 143 2.03 3.71 9.95
N SER A 144 2.73 4.57 10.69
CA SER A 144 2.94 4.39 12.12
C SER A 144 1.61 4.43 12.89
N ASP A 145 0.72 5.35 12.55
CA ASP A 145 -0.60 5.47 13.16
C ASP A 145 -1.50 4.26 12.83
N GLU A 146 -1.52 3.83 11.57
CA GLU A 146 -2.22 2.61 11.11
C GLU A 146 -1.71 1.37 11.85
N ALA A 147 -0.39 1.22 11.99
CA ALA A 147 0.22 0.11 12.72
C ALA A 147 -0.11 0.14 14.23
N ALA A 148 -0.13 1.32 14.85
CA ALA A 148 -0.51 1.49 16.24
C ALA A 148 -2.00 1.19 16.47
N ALA A 149 -2.87 1.63 15.56
CA ALA A 149 -4.29 1.32 15.59
C ALA A 149 -4.55 -0.18 15.42
N HIS A 150 -3.87 -0.83 14.46
CA HIS A 150 -3.98 -2.27 14.26
C HIS A 150 -3.50 -3.06 15.49
N THR A 151 -2.38 -2.67 16.08
CA THR A 151 -1.86 -3.29 17.32
C THR A 151 -2.88 -3.19 18.44
N ARG A 152 -3.49 -2.00 18.63
CA ARG A 152 -4.55 -1.80 19.62
C ARG A 152 -5.77 -2.67 19.35
N GLN A 153 -6.18 -2.83 18.09
CA GLN A 153 -7.29 -3.71 17.73
C GLN A 153 -7.01 -5.18 18.07
N ILE A 154 -5.80 -5.68 17.81
CA ILE A 154 -5.39 -7.04 18.18
C ILE A 154 -5.42 -7.21 19.71
N GLN A 155 -4.89 -6.23 20.45
CA GLN A 155 -4.91 -6.25 21.91
C GLN A 155 -6.34 -6.23 22.47
N LEU A 156 -7.23 -5.41 21.90
CA LEU A 156 -8.64 -5.40 22.26
C LEU A 156 -9.29 -6.77 22.00
N GLN A 157 -9.03 -7.37 20.84
CA GLN A 157 -9.57 -8.69 20.50
C GLN A 157 -9.12 -9.77 21.49
N SER A 158 -7.90 -9.66 22.04
CA SER A 158 -7.37 -10.63 23.02
C SER A 158 -8.08 -10.60 24.38
N VAL A 159 -8.69 -9.47 24.77
CA VAL A 159 -9.39 -9.32 26.05
C VAL A 159 -10.91 -9.38 25.93
N ARG A 160 -11.43 -9.55 24.71
CA ARG A 160 -12.85 -9.36 24.42
C ARG A 160 -13.73 -10.39 25.12
N ASP A 161 -13.33 -11.66 25.07
CA ASP A 161 -14.08 -12.75 25.72
C ASP A 161 -14.13 -12.56 27.25
N GLU A 162 -13.02 -12.14 27.86
CA GLU A 162 -12.95 -11.86 29.29
C GLU A 162 -13.82 -10.66 29.68
N ALA A 163 -13.80 -9.60 28.87
CA ALA A 163 -14.65 -8.44 29.08
C ALA A 163 -16.15 -8.79 28.95
N ASP A 164 -16.53 -9.58 27.94
CA ASP A 164 -17.93 -9.98 27.75
C ASP A 164 -18.43 -10.86 28.91
N LEU A 165 -17.57 -11.72 29.47
CA LEU A 165 -17.87 -12.48 30.69
C LEU A 165 -18.07 -11.55 31.91
N ALA A 166 -17.12 -10.64 32.16
CA ALA A 166 -17.22 -9.68 33.26
C ALA A 166 -18.49 -8.82 33.17
N TRP A 167 -18.86 -8.39 31.96
CA TRP A 167 -20.10 -7.67 31.72
C TRP A 167 -21.35 -8.50 32.07
N ARG A 168 -21.41 -9.75 31.60
CA ARG A 168 -22.54 -10.66 31.85
C ARG A 168 -22.73 -10.93 33.33
N ASP A 169 -21.62 -11.10 34.05
CA ASP A 169 -21.62 -11.44 35.47
C ASP A 169 -21.73 -10.19 36.36
N LYS A 170 -21.87 -8.99 35.76
CA LYS A 170 -21.98 -7.66 36.40
C LYS A 170 -20.75 -7.26 37.22
N GLU A 171 -19.60 -7.83 36.90
CA GLU A 171 -18.29 -7.47 37.45
C GLU A 171 -17.79 -6.17 36.79
N TYR A 172 -18.47 -5.06 37.07
CA TYR A 172 -18.25 -3.77 36.38
C TYR A 172 -16.82 -3.24 36.56
N GLN A 173 -16.18 -3.50 37.71
CA GLN A 173 -14.79 -3.10 37.94
C GLN A 173 -13.82 -3.84 37.00
N ALA A 174 -13.99 -5.16 36.83
CA ALA A 174 -13.18 -5.96 35.92
C ALA A 174 -13.43 -5.56 34.46
N PHE A 175 -14.70 -5.32 34.09
CA PHE A 175 -15.07 -4.84 32.77
C PHE A 175 -14.40 -3.50 32.41
N VAL A 176 -14.45 -2.51 33.33
CA VAL A 176 -13.80 -1.21 33.14
C VAL A 176 -12.29 -1.37 33.04
N HIS A 177 -11.67 -2.18 33.93
CA HIS A 177 -10.22 -2.39 33.91
C HIS A 177 -9.72 -2.94 32.57
N LEU A 178 -10.46 -3.87 31.96
CA LEU A 178 -10.10 -4.49 30.67
C LEU A 178 -10.24 -3.50 29.50
N LEU A 179 -11.31 -2.70 29.47
CA LEU A 179 -11.68 -1.92 28.28
C LEU A 179 -11.29 -0.44 28.32
N VAL A 180 -11.02 0.16 29.48
CA VAL A 180 -10.77 1.61 29.60
C VAL A 180 -9.60 2.10 28.74
N LYS A 181 -8.55 1.26 28.60
CA LYS A 181 -7.35 1.56 27.80
C LYS A 181 -7.57 1.49 26.28
N PHE A 182 -8.73 1.01 25.85
CA PHE A 182 -9.10 0.86 24.44
C PHE A 182 -10.23 1.80 24.02
N ARG A 183 -10.59 2.78 24.86
CA ARG A 183 -11.76 3.66 24.67
C ARG A 183 -11.86 4.27 23.27
N ASP A 184 -10.72 4.64 22.69
CA ASP A 184 -10.60 5.27 21.38
C ASP A 184 -10.83 4.32 20.20
N VAL A 185 -10.80 3.00 20.42
CA VAL A 185 -11.02 1.96 19.40
C VAL A 185 -12.23 1.07 19.70
N LEU A 186 -12.99 1.36 20.76
CA LEU A 186 -14.22 0.64 21.09
C LEU A 186 -15.34 0.94 20.08
N SER A 187 -16.19 -0.06 19.85
CA SER A 187 -17.47 0.16 19.14
C SER A 187 -18.40 1.07 19.94
N GLU A 188 -19.35 1.75 19.29
CA GLU A 188 -20.33 2.57 20.01
C GLU A 188 -21.08 1.79 21.10
N ALA A 189 -21.38 0.52 20.84
CA ALA A 189 -22.05 -0.35 21.80
C ALA A 189 -21.17 -0.61 23.04
N ASP A 190 -19.89 -0.89 22.83
CA ASP A 190 -18.95 -1.16 23.93
C ASP A 190 -18.59 0.13 24.69
N GLN A 191 -18.54 1.28 24.03
CA GLN A 191 -18.40 2.58 24.69
C GLN A 191 -19.59 2.85 25.63
N ARG A 192 -20.83 2.62 25.17
CA ARG A 192 -22.01 2.79 26.03
C ARG A 192 -22.01 1.83 27.22
N LYS A 193 -21.58 0.58 27.05
CA LYS A 193 -21.41 -0.36 28.16
C LYS A 193 -20.35 0.13 29.15
N LEU A 194 -19.22 0.64 28.65
CA LEU A 194 -18.14 1.18 29.47
C LEU A 194 -18.62 2.37 30.31
N GLU A 195 -19.30 3.33 29.70
CA GLU A 195 -19.88 4.48 30.40
C GLU A 195 -20.91 4.07 31.45
N TYR A 196 -21.72 3.05 31.16
CA TYR A 196 -22.67 2.50 32.12
C TYR A 196 -21.95 1.88 33.32
N ALA A 197 -20.94 1.04 33.08
CA ALA A 197 -20.15 0.40 34.13
C ALA A 197 -19.46 1.45 35.02
N GLU A 198 -18.85 2.48 34.43
CA GLU A 198 -18.22 3.59 35.17
C GLU A 198 -19.22 4.34 36.06
N LYS A 199 -20.42 4.65 35.56
CA LYS A 199 -21.46 5.33 36.37
C LYS A 199 -21.93 4.48 37.55
N ASN A 200 -22.04 3.16 37.39
CA ASN A 200 -22.43 2.24 38.46
C ASN A 200 -21.37 2.11 39.56
N LEU A 201 -20.09 2.30 39.22
CA LEU A 201 -19.00 2.32 40.20
C LEU A 201 -18.93 3.62 41.00
N ILE A 202 -19.45 4.73 40.47
CA ILE A 202 -19.51 6.04 41.16
C ILE A 202 -20.74 6.15 42.07
N SER A 203 -21.81 5.41 41.76
CA SER A 203 -23.11 5.50 42.46
C SER A 203 -23.26 4.52 43.64
N ASN A 204 -22.26 3.66 43.88
CA ASN A 204 -22.15 2.77 45.05
C ASN A 204 -21.02 3.27 45.96
#